data_AF-A0AAW5MT11-F1
#
_entry.id   AF-A0AAW5MT11-F1
#
_cell.length_a   1.000
_cell.length_b   1.000
_cell.length_c   1.000
_cell.angle_alpha   90.00
_cell.angle_beta   90.00
_cell.angle_gamma   90.00
#
_symmetry.space_group_name_H-M   'P 1'
#
loop_
_entity.id
_entity.type
_entity.pdbx_description
1 polymer ?
#
loop_
_entity_poly.entity_id
_entity_poly.type
_entity_poly.pdbx_seq_one_letter_code
_entity_poly.pdbx_strand_id
1 'polypeptide(L)'
;AYSVLKQLATIALQNGFITDSHQFLQTLLLREKMHSTGFGSGVAVPHGKSACVKQPFVLFARKAQAIDWKASDGEDVNCWICLGVP
;
A
#
# COMPACT_ATOMS: atom_id res chain seq x y z
N ALA A 1 -0.75 8.76 -4.50
CA ALA A 1 0.04 7.50 -4.44
C ALA A 1 1.25 7.55 -3.47
N TYR A 2 2.38 8.18 -3.81
CA TYR A 2 3.66 8.03 -3.08
C TYR A 2 3.59 8.28 -1.56
N SER A 3 2.97 9.37 -1.13
CA SER A 3 2.88 9.73 0.29
C SER A 3 2.15 8.68 1.13
N VAL A 4 1.08 8.08 0.59
CA VAL A 4 0.32 7.02 1.26
C VAL A 4 1.12 5.73 1.34
N LEU A 5 1.75 5.30 0.24
CA LEU A 5 2.59 4.09 0.24
C LEU A 5 3.74 4.21 1.25
N LYS A 6 4.36 5.39 1.33
CA LYS A 6 5.40 5.69 2.33
C LYS A 6 4.86 5.56 3.76
N GLN A 7 3.68 6.12 4.04
CA GLN A 7 3.05 6.00 5.36
C GLN A 7 2.71 4.55 5.70
N LEU A 8 2.16 3.77 4.76
CA LEU A 8 1.87 2.35 4.96
C LEU A 8 3.13 1.55 5.32
N ALA A 9 4.24 1.80 4.63
CA ALA A 9 5.52 1.16 4.94
C ALA A 9 6.08 1.57 6.31
N THR A 10 5.96 2.86 6.68
CA THR A 10 6.34 3.34 8.01
C THR A 10 5.50 2.68 9.11
N ILE A 11 4.18 2.57 8.93
CA ILE A 11 3.29 1.91 9.89
C ILE A 11 3.63 0.42 10.02
N ALA A 12 3.90 -0.26 8.89
CA ALA A 12 4.32 -1.65 8.89
C ALA A 12 5.61 -1.87 9.71
N LEU A 13 6.58 -0.97 9.59
CA LEU A 13 7.83 -1.03 10.34
C LEU A 13 7.60 -0.76 11.84
N GLN A 14 6.82 0.27 12.17
CA GLN A 14 6.50 0.63 13.56
C GLN A 14 5.79 -0.49 14.33
N ASN A 15 4.97 -1.27 13.64
CA ASN A 15 4.28 -2.43 14.21
C ASN A 15 5.10 -3.73 14.13
N GLY A 16 6.34 -3.66 13.63
CA GLY A 16 7.27 -4.78 13.60
C GLY A 16 6.99 -5.85 12.54
N PHE A 17 6.06 -5.62 11.61
CA PHE A 17 5.71 -6.57 10.54
C PHE A 17 6.79 -6.70 9.46
N ILE A 18 7.58 -5.63 9.29
CA ILE A 18 8.71 -5.59 8.37
C ILE A 18 10.02 -5.22 9.10
N THR A 19 11.15 -5.42 8.46
CA THR A 19 12.49 -5.02 8.94
C THR A 19 13.00 -3.73 8.32
N ASP A 20 12.50 -3.33 7.14
CA ASP A 20 12.99 -2.18 6.39
C ASP A 20 11.83 -1.48 5.64
N SER A 21 11.48 -0.26 6.06
CA SER A 21 10.43 0.52 5.41
C SER A 21 10.80 1.03 4.02
N HIS A 22 12.08 1.28 3.74
CA HIS A 22 12.52 1.71 2.41
C HIS A 22 12.40 0.55 1.41
N GLN A 23 12.83 -0.65 1.80
CA GLN A 23 12.67 -1.84 0.96
C GLN A 23 11.19 -2.15 0.71
N PHE A 24 10.34 -2.11 1.74
CA PHE A 24 8.91 -2.38 1.56
C PHE A 24 8.22 -1.29 0.72
N LEU A 25 8.57 -0.01 0.90
CA LEU A 25 8.09 1.08 0.04
C LEU A 25 8.48 0.85 -1.42
N GLN A 26 9.72 0.44 -1.71
CA GLN A 26 10.14 0.10 -3.06
C GLN A 26 9.31 -1.06 -3.63
N THR A 27 9.05 -2.11 -2.84
CA THR A 27 8.15 -3.20 -3.24
C THR A 27 6.77 -2.68 -3.67
N LEU A 28 6.14 -1.84 -2.84
CA LEU A 28 4.81 -1.29 -3.14
C LEU A 28 4.83 -0.39 -4.38
N LEU A 29 5.86 0.46 -4.53
CA LEU A 29 6.00 1.35 -5.70
C LEU A 29 6.21 0.57 -7.00
N LEU A 30 7.03 -0.48 -6.98
CA LEU A 30 7.22 -1.36 -8.12
C LEU A 30 5.91 -2.06 -8.49
N ARG A 31 5.12 -2.50 -7.49
CA ARG A 31 3.80 -3.08 -7.73
C ARG A 31 2.84 -2.09 -8.36
N GLU A 32 2.75 -0.89 -7.82
CA GLU A 32 1.89 0.19 -8.33
C GLU A 32 2.26 0.60 -9.75
N LYS A 33 3.56 0.58 -10.09
CA LYS A 33 4.06 0.94 -11.41
C LYS A 33 3.64 -0.05 -12.50
N MET A 34 3.49 -1.34 -12.18
CA MET A 34 3.06 -2.34 -13.16
C MET A 34 1.62 -2.08 -13.63
N HIS A 35 0.74 -1.80 -12.69
CA HIS A 35 -0.63 -1.36 -12.92
C HIS A 35 -1.14 -0.76 -11.62
N SER A 36 -2.04 0.22 -11.73
CA SER A 36 -2.72 0.81 -10.57
C SER A 36 -3.26 -0.28 -9.66
N THR A 37 -3.07 -0.11 -8.36
CA THR A 37 -3.71 -0.98 -7.36
C THR A 37 -5.07 -0.45 -6.91
N GLY A 38 -5.55 0.64 -7.52
CA GLY A 38 -6.90 1.15 -7.35
C GLY A 38 -7.91 0.15 -7.91
N PHE A 39 -8.63 -0.51 -7.02
CA PHE A 39 -9.60 -1.55 -7.35
C PHE A 39 -10.92 -0.95 -7.84
N GLY A 40 -11.26 0.23 -7.31
CA GLY A 40 -12.50 0.96 -7.56
C GLY A 40 -13.31 1.19 -6.28
N SER A 41 -14.39 1.96 -6.38
CA SER A 41 -15.30 2.29 -5.29
C SER A 41 -14.59 2.87 -4.05
N GLY A 42 -13.60 3.73 -4.30
CA GLY A 42 -12.81 4.37 -3.25
C GLY A 42 -11.73 3.48 -2.60
N VAL A 43 -11.46 2.28 -3.13
CA VAL A 43 -10.52 1.31 -2.54
C VAL A 43 -9.28 1.09 -3.43
N ALA A 44 -8.10 1.09 -2.80
CA ALA A 44 -6.87 0.55 -3.38
C ALA A 44 -6.29 -0.59 -2.53
N VAL A 45 -5.64 -1.53 -3.19
CA VAL A 45 -5.07 -2.73 -2.58
C VAL A 45 -3.55 -2.79 -2.83
N PRO A 46 -2.74 -1.88 -2.28
CA PRO A 46 -1.29 -1.92 -2.45
C PRO A 46 -0.73 -3.19 -1.80
N HIS A 47 0.05 -3.99 -2.53
CA HIS A 47 0.53 -5.27 -2.00
C HIS A 47 1.92 -5.61 -2.52
N GLY A 48 2.60 -6.55 -1.86
CA GLY A 48 3.82 -7.11 -2.40
C GLY A 48 4.45 -8.22 -1.58
N LYS A 49 5.26 -9.00 -2.29
CA LYS A 49 6.18 -9.99 -1.72
C LYS A 49 7.54 -9.34 -1.49
N SER A 50 8.10 -9.43 -0.29
CA SER A 50 9.38 -8.80 0.05
C SER A 50 10.09 -9.51 1.19
N ALA A 51 11.41 -9.70 1.05
CA ALA A 51 12.26 -10.33 2.06
C ALA A 51 12.30 -9.56 3.39
N CYS A 52 11.94 -8.27 3.41
CA CYS A 52 11.82 -7.52 4.66
C CYS A 52 10.56 -7.87 5.47
N VAL A 53 9.59 -8.57 4.89
CA VAL A 53 8.35 -8.96 5.59
C VAL A 53 8.65 -10.15 6.50
N LYS A 54 8.42 -10.00 7.81
CA LYS A 54 8.68 -11.07 8.79
C LYS A 54 7.58 -12.13 8.81
N GLN A 55 6.33 -11.70 8.61
CA GLN A 55 5.15 -12.56 8.57
C GLN A 55 4.07 -11.91 7.71
N PRO A 56 3.18 -12.68 7.06
CA PRO A 56 2.05 -12.13 6.31
C PRO A 56 1.22 -11.16 7.16
N PHE A 57 0.83 -10.03 6.59
CA PHE A 57 0.01 -9.04 7.28
C PHE A 57 -0.96 -8.31 6.35
N VAL A 58 -1.98 -7.71 6.96
CA VAL A 58 -2.90 -6.77 6.32
C VAL A 58 -2.93 -5.48 7.14
N LEU A 59 -2.80 -4.33 6.50
CA LEU A 59 -3.00 -3.02 7.10
C LEU A 59 -4.21 -2.34 6.44
N PHE A 60 -5.16 -1.89 7.25
CA PHE A 60 -6.23 -1.02 6.81
C PHE A 60 -5.89 0.44 7.11
N ALA A 61 -6.04 1.32 6.12
CA ALA A 61 -5.91 2.76 6.30
C ALA A 61 -7.05 3.48 5.59
N ARG A 62 -7.47 4.61 6.15
CA ARG A 62 -8.51 5.47 5.57
C ARG A 62 -8.16 6.93 5.76
N LYS A 63 -8.51 7.77 4.78
CA LYS A 63 -8.47 9.23 4.87
C LYS A 63 -9.87 9.81 4.68
N ALA A 64 -10.13 10.97 5.27
CA ALA A 64 -11.38 11.71 5.05
C ALA A 64 -11.45 12.24 3.61
N GLN A 65 -10.34 12.80 3.11
CA GLN A 65 -10.22 13.29 1.74
C GLN A 65 -9.66 12.18 0.84
N ALA A 66 -10.38 11.90 -0.25
CA ALA A 66 -9.95 10.99 -1.30
C ALA A 66 -8.80 11.60 -2.13
N ILE A 67 -8.03 10.75 -2.79
CA ILE A 67 -6.92 11.16 -3.65
C ILE A 67 -6.95 10.41 -4.97
N ASP A 68 -6.48 11.07 -6.04
CA ASP A 68 -6.27 10.41 -7.32
C ASP A 68 -5.26 9.26 -7.16
N TRP A 69 -5.75 8.07 -7.47
CA TRP A 69 -5.00 6.81 -7.47
C TRP A 69 -5.01 6.14 -8.85
N LYS A 70 -5.63 6.75 -9.86
CA LYS A 70 -5.87 6.12 -11.17
C LYS A 70 -6.56 4.77 -11.02
N ALA A 71 -7.65 4.71 -10.26
CA ALA A 71 -8.42 3.49 -10.10
C ALA A 71 -9.05 3.04 -11.43
N SER A 72 -9.39 1.75 -11.53
CA SER A 72 -9.96 1.14 -12.73
C SER A 72 -11.28 1.74 -13.19
N ASP A 73 -12.06 2.29 -12.26
CA ASP A 73 -13.34 2.97 -12.48
C ASP A 73 -13.21 4.50 -12.62
N GLY A 74 -11.99 5.04 -12.47
CA GLY A 74 -11.72 6.48 -12.53
C GLY A 74 -12.08 7.24 -11.26
N GLU A 75 -12.53 6.58 -10.19
CA GLU A 75 -12.84 7.24 -8.91
C GLU A 75 -11.58 7.48 -8.06
N ASP A 76 -11.64 8.53 -7.23
CA ASP A 76 -10.60 8.79 -6.23
C ASP A 76 -10.66 7.77 -5.09
N VAL A 77 -9.50 7.48 -4.50
CA VAL A 77 -9.36 6.48 -3.42
C VAL A 77 -9.24 7.16 -2.06
N ASN A 78 -9.97 6.66 -1.07
CA ASN A 78 -9.88 7.09 0.33
C ASN A 78 -9.66 5.94 1.32
N CYS A 79 -9.67 4.69 0.86
CA CYS A 79 -9.45 3.48 1.65
C CYS A 79 -8.33 2.62 1.05
N TRP A 80 -7.46 2.09 1.89
CA TRP A 80 -6.36 1.22 1.50
C TRP A 80 -6.36 -0.06 2.33
N ILE A 81 -6.26 -1.19 1.64
CA ILE A 81 -6.04 -2.52 2.23
C ILE A 81 -4.67 -2.98 1.76
N CYS A 82 -3.64 -2.74 2.57
CA CYS A 82 -2.26 -3.05 2.21
C CYS A 82 -1.87 -4.46 2.66
N LEU A 83 -1.23 -5.23 1.80
CA LEU A 83 -0.77 -6.60 2.11
C LEU A 83 0.75 -6.73 1.96
N GLY A 84 1.38 -7.41 2.90
CA GLY A 84 2.78 -7.81 2.80
C GLY A 84 2.92 -9.30 3.03
N VAL A 85 3.70 -9.98 2.20
CA VAL A 85 4.08 -11.39 2.37
C VAL A 85 5.60 -11.57 2.20
N PRO A 86 6.24 -12.55 2.86
CA PRO A 86 7.65 -12.89 2.63
C PRO A 86 7.91 -13.42 1.21
#